data_AF-A0A7S1VNE8-F1
#
_entry.id   AF-A0A7S1VNE8-F1
#
_cell.length_a   1.000
_cell.length_b   1.000
_cell.length_c   1.000
_cell.angle_alpha   90.00
_cell.angle_beta   90.00
_cell.angle_gamma   90.00
#
_symmetry.space_group_name_H-M   'P 1'
#
loop_
_entity.id
_entity.type
_entity.pdbx_description
1 polymer ?
#
loop_
_entity_poly.entity_id
_entity_poly.type
_entity_poly.pdbx_seq_one_letter_code
_entity_poly.pdbx_strand_id
1 'polypeptide(L)'
;VRQLRGGGGEKIPPAESMEVAKRIKERYSYVCPDLVKEFNKYDNDPAKWIKQYEGVEPIKKTKYSCDVGYERFLGPEIFFNPEIFSSDFTNPLPRVVDESIQSCPIDTRRGLYKNIVLSGGSTMFKDFGRRLQRDVKRTVDWRIKRSFELSGGKIKASPLEVNVISHHMQRFAV
;
A
#
# COMPACT_ATOMS: atom_id res chain seq x y z
N VAL A 1 4.33 14.84 2.28
CA VAL A 1 4.31 16.07 3.11
C VAL A 1 4.63 17.35 2.32
N ARG A 2 5.51 17.34 1.30
CA ARG A 2 5.83 18.56 0.50
C ARG A 2 4.68 19.11 -0.37
N GLN A 3 3.69 18.29 -0.74
CA GLN A 3 2.56 18.69 -1.60
C GLN A 3 1.39 19.37 -0.86
N LEU A 4 1.35 19.39 0.47
CA LEU A 4 0.28 20.03 1.26
C LEU A 4 0.41 21.56 1.38
N ARG A 5 1.19 22.22 0.52
CA ARG A 5 1.56 23.66 0.66
C ARG A 5 0.96 24.60 -0.39
N GLY A 6 0.12 24.14 -1.30
CA GLY A 6 -0.43 24.97 -2.37
C GLY A 6 -1.90 24.71 -2.65
N GLY A 7 -2.79 25.50 -2.05
CA GLY A 7 -4.21 25.52 -2.37
C GLY A 7 -5.03 26.33 -1.36
N GLY A 8 -5.34 27.59 -1.70
CA GLY A 8 -6.50 28.41 -1.29
C GLY A 8 -6.88 28.65 0.19
N GLY A 9 -6.56 27.75 1.13
CA GLY A 9 -6.92 27.84 2.54
C GLY A 9 -5.78 28.30 3.44
N GLU A 10 -6.10 28.69 4.67
CA GLU A 10 -5.09 29.00 5.69
C GLU A 10 -4.16 27.79 5.90
N LYS A 11 -2.85 28.05 5.80
CA LYS A 11 -1.82 27.01 5.80
C LYS A 11 -1.81 26.26 7.14
N ILE A 12 -1.66 24.94 7.08
CA ILE A 12 -1.49 24.09 8.26
C ILE A 12 -0.38 24.69 9.15
N PRO A 13 -0.63 24.94 10.44
CA PRO A 13 0.38 25.41 11.37
C PRO A 13 1.58 24.45 11.41
N PRO A 14 2.83 24.95 11.39
CA PRO A 14 4.02 24.08 11.40
C PRO A 14 4.04 23.10 12.58
N ALA A 15 3.56 23.54 13.75
CA ALA A 15 3.46 22.72 14.96
C ALA A 15 2.50 21.53 14.83
N GLU A 16 1.47 21.63 13.98
CA GLU A 16 0.47 20.58 13.76
C GLU A 16 0.74 19.73 12.51
N SER A 17 1.71 20.12 11.69
CA SER A 17 1.96 19.49 10.38
C SER A 17 2.07 17.96 10.42
N MET A 18 2.78 17.40 11.41
CA MET A 18 2.97 15.96 11.56
C MET A 18 1.70 15.23 12.02
N GLU A 19 0.96 15.81 12.96
CA GLU A 19 -0.28 15.24 13.47
C GLU A 19 -1.39 15.29 12.41
N VAL A 20 -1.47 16.38 11.65
CA VAL A 20 -2.38 16.49 10.50
C VAL A 20 -2.02 15.48 9.42
N ALA A 21 -0.73 15.35 9.07
CA ALA A 21 -0.29 14.34 8.11
C ALA A 21 -0.63 12.92 8.56
N LYS A 22 -0.50 12.61 9.85
CA LYS A 22 -0.91 11.33 10.44
C LYS A 22 -2.42 11.11 10.28
N ARG A 23 -3.26 12.08 10.68
CA ARG A 23 -4.72 11.98 10.53
C ARG A 23 -5.15 11.83 9.07
N ILE A 24 -4.52 12.56 8.17
CA ILE A 24 -4.80 12.46 6.73
C ILE A 24 -4.47 11.06 6.23
N LYS A 25 -3.29 10.54 6.58
CA LYS A 25 -2.86 9.19 6.22
C LYS A 25 -3.83 8.13 6.75
N GLU A 26 -4.22 8.22 8.02
CA GLU A 26 -5.11 7.24 8.63
C GLU A 26 -6.55 7.29 8.07
N ARG A 27 -7.05 8.48 7.70
CA ARG A 27 -8.43 8.65 7.23
C ARG A 27 -8.61 8.47 5.73
N TYR A 28 -7.66 8.94 4.93
CA TYR A 28 -7.87 9.09 3.49
C TYR A 28 -7.01 8.16 2.63
N SER A 29 -5.94 7.57 3.17
CA SER A 29 -5.03 6.75 2.38
C SER A 29 -5.57 5.34 2.13
N TYR A 30 -5.26 4.82 0.94
CA TYR A 30 -5.68 3.49 0.50
C TYR A 30 -4.69 2.94 -0.53
N VAL A 31 -4.64 1.62 -0.67
CA VAL A 31 -3.85 0.97 -1.72
C VAL A 31 -4.69 0.85 -2.98
N CYS A 32 -4.17 1.35 -4.10
CA CYS A 32 -4.84 1.22 -5.39
C CYS A 32 -4.43 -0.10 -6.09
N PRO A 33 -5.26 -0.64 -7.00
CA PRO A 33 -4.92 -1.83 -7.77
C PRO A 33 -4.00 -1.54 -8.97
N ASP A 34 -4.06 -0.33 -9.52
CA ASP A 34 -3.38 0.12 -10.74
C ASP A 34 -3.18 1.65 -10.65
N LEU A 35 -1.93 2.09 -10.59
CA LEU A 35 -1.58 3.50 -10.41
C LEU A 35 -2.01 4.37 -11.58
N VAL A 36 -1.78 3.92 -12.82
CA VAL A 36 -2.03 4.73 -14.02
C VAL A 36 -3.52 5.00 -14.14
N LYS A 37 -4.36 4.00 -13.88
CA LYS A 37 -5.82 4.17 -13.85
C LYS A 37 -6.26 5.11 -12.73
N GLU A 38 -5.61 5.03 -11.56
CA GLU A 38 -5.94 5.90 -10.44
C GLU A 38 -5.55 7.35 -10.72
N PHE A 39 -4.39 7.61 -11.35
CA PHE A 39 -4.00 8.95 -11.82
C PHE A 39 -5.02 9.53 -12.79
N ASN A 40 -5.33 8.80 -13.88
CA ASN A 40 -6.30 9.24 -14.89
C ASN A 40 -7.66 9.60 -14.28
N LYS A 41 -8.07 8.88 -13.24
CA LYS A 41 -9.32 9.12 -12.54
C LYS A 41 -9.30 10.46 -11.76
N TYR A 42 -8.19 10.82 -11.13
CA TYR A 42 -8.02 12.12 -10.48
C TYR A 42 -7.91 13.26 -11.49
N ASP A 43 -7.21 13.03 -12.61
CA ASP A 43 -7.02 14.04 -13.65
C ASP A 43 -8.33 14.36 -14.39
N ASN A 44 -9.17 13.36 -14.63
CA ASN A 44 -10.46 13.55 -15.32
C ASN A 44 -11.52 14.23 -14.44
N ASP A 45 -11.57 13.92 -13.13
CA ASP A 45 -12.58 14.47 -12.20
C ASP A 45 -11.96 14.99 -10.87
N PRO A 46 -11.13 16.05 -10.88
CA PRO A 46 -10.44 16.51 -9.67
C PRO A 46 -11.39 16.85 -8.53
N ALA A 47 -12.51 17.53 -8.81
CA ALA A 47 -13.49 17.96 -7.81
C ALA A 47 -14.17 16.79 -7.07
N LYS A 48 -14.20 15.59 -7.67
CA LYS A 48 -14.79 14.39 -7.06
C LYS A 48 -13.79 13.68 -6.14
N TRP A 49 -12.53 13.64 -6.54
CA TRP A 49 -11.50 12.79 -5.94
C TRP A 49 -10.59 13.51 -4.95
N ILE A 50 -10.33 14.80 -5.16
CA ILE A 50 -9.67 15.66 -4.18
C ILE A 50 -10.63 15.88 -3.02
N LYS A 51 -10.15 15.63 -1.79
CA LYS A 51 -10.92 15.81 -0.56
C LYS A 51 -10.36 16.99 0.22
N GLN A 52 -11.22 17.77 0.87
CA GLN A 52 -10.73 18.73 1.86
C GLN A 52 -10.67 18.10 3.24
N TYR A 53 -9.55 18.34 3.91
CA TYR A 53 -9.40 18.14 5.33
C TYR A 53 -9.44 19.50 6.01
N GLU A 54 -10.27 19.63 7.03
CA GLU A 54 -10.42 20.83 7.84
C GLU A 54 -10.00 20.53 9.28
N GLY A 55 -9.34 21.51 9.91
CA GLY A 55 -8.90 21.44 11.29
C GLY A 55 -8.99 22.80 11.97
N VAL A 56 -8.88 22.79 13.29
CA VAL A 56 -8.88 24.01 14.10
C VAL A 56 -7.68 23.97 15.02
N GLU A 57 -6.86 25.02 14.99
CA GLU A 57 -5.68 25.12 15.85
C GLU A 57 -6.10 25.17 17.33
N PRO A 58 -5.54 24.30 18.22
CA PRO A 58 -5.94 24.24 19.62
C PRO A 58 -5.76 25.57 20.36
N ILE A 59 -4.70 26.31 20.00
CA ILE A 59 -4.23 27.51 20.71
C ILE A 59 -4.96 28.75 20.17
N LYS A 60 -4.78 29.10 18.89
CA LYS A 60 -5.35 30.34 18.31
C LYS A 60 -6.81 30.20 17.89
N LYS A 61 -7.35 28.98 17.88
CA LYS A 61 -8.69 28.65 17.35
C LYS A 61 -8.91 29.04 15.88
N THR A 62 -7.81 29.27 15.16
CA THR A 62 -7.80 29.55 13.73
C THR A 62 -8.15 28.27 12.97
N LYS A 63 -9.04 28.37 11.98
CA LYS A 63 -9.43 27.22 11.14
C LYS A 63 -8.44 27.09 10.00
N TYR A 64 -7.96 25.89 9.73
CA TYR A 64 -7.13 25.63 8.56
C TYR A 64 -7.77 24.54 7.71
N SER A 65 -7.48 24.58 6.41
CA SER A 65 -7.92 23.54 5.48
C SER A 65 -6.78 23.16 4.54
N CYS A 66 -6.81 21.92 4.07
CA CYS A 66 -5.90 21.44 3.05
C CYS A 66 -6.58 20.46 2.11
N ASP A 67 -6.23 20.55 0.84
CA ASP A 67 -6.66 19.61 -0.18
C ASP A 67 -5.82 18.34 -0.09
N VAL A 68 -6.49 17.20 -0.18
CA VAL A 68 -5.93 15.86 -0.10
C VAL A 68 -6.25 15.12 -1.41
N GLY A 69 -5.22 14.96 -2.25
CA GLY A 69 -5.33 14.45 -3.61
C GLY A 69 -4.60 13.12 -3.81
N TYR A 70 -3.58 13.12 -4.67
CA TYR A 70 -2.84 11.93 -5.09
C TYR A 70 -2.10 11.23 -3.95
N GLU A 71 -1.72 11.95 -2.88
CA GLU A 71 -1.04 11.39 -1.72
C GLU A 71 -1.82 10.27 -1.02
N ARG A 72 -3.14 10.22 -1.23
CA ARG A 72 -4.02 9.19 -0.70
C ARG A 72 -3.59 7.80 -1.15
N PHE A 73 -3.26 7.64 -2.43
CA PHE A 73 -2.82 6.35 -2.97
C PHE A 73 -1.31 6.25 -3.13
N LEU A 74 -0.61 7.38 -3.29
CA LEU A 74 0.86 7.37 -3.39
C LEU A 74 1.53 7.02 -2.06
N GLY A 75 1.01 7.47 -0.92
CA GLY A 75 1.59 7.18 0.39
C GLY A 75 1.79 5.67 0.62
N PRO A 76 0.74 4.84 0.49
CA PRO A 76 0.86 3.38 0.59
C PRO A 76 1.61 2.70 -0.56
N GLU A 77 1.80 3.36 -1.69
CA GLU A 77 2.47 2.75 -2.85
C GLU A 77 3.96 2.48 -2.62
N ILE A 78 4.57 3.13 -1.63
CA ILE A 78 5.96 2.87 -1.23
C ILE A 78 6.21 1.39 -0.89
N PHE A 79 5.20 0.66 -0.42
CA PHE A 79 5.31 -0.77 -0.13
C PHE A 79 5.32 -1.64 -1.39
N PHE A 80 4.76 -1.16 -2.51
CA PHE A 80 4.57 -1.95 -3.73
C PHE A 80 5.46 -1.50 -4.89
N ASN A 81 5.85 -0.22 -4.93
CA ASN A 81 6.77 0.36 -5.88
C ASN A 81 7.65 1.41 -5.17
N PRO A 82 8.63 0.99 -4.35
CA PRO A 82 9.47 1.91 -3.57
C PRO A 82 10.34 2.85 -4.45
N GLU A 83 10.64 2.42 -5.67
CA GLU A 83 11.43 3.16 -6.66
C GLU A 83 10.84 4.52 -7.05
N ILE A 84 9.54 4.73 -6.86
CA ILE A 84 8.89 6.02 -7.13
C ILE A 84 9.29 7.10 -6.12
N PHE A 85 9.85 6.72 -4.97
CA PHE A 85 10.24 7.63 -3.91
C PHE A 85 11.75 7.74 -3.73
N SER A 86 12.49 6.64 -3.91
CA SER A 86 13.94 6.61 -3.81
C SER A 86 14.50 5.53 -4.73
N SER A 87 15.52 5.89 -5.50
CA SER A 87 16.29 4.96 -6.34
C SER A 87 17.04 3.90 -5.54
N ASP A 88 17.28 4.16 -4.25
CA ASP A 88 18.07 3.26 -3.39
C ASP A 88 17.24 2.07 -2.90
N PHE A 89 15.90 2.19 -2.92
CA PHE A 89 14.98 1.14 -2.50
C PHE A 89 14.21 0.59 -3.69
N THR A 90 14.62 -0.56 -4.19
CA THR A 90 14.03 -1.19 -5.39
C THR A 90 13.22 -2.44 -5.09
N ASN A 91 13.23 -2.94 -3.85
CA ASN A 91 12.61 -4.21 -3.49
C ASN A 91 11.21 -4.00 -2.91
N PRO A 92 10.14 -4.34 -3.65
CA PRO A 92 8.78 -4.18 -3.16
C PRO A 92 8.43 -5.27 -2.13
N LEU A 93 7.50 -4.97 -1.23
CA LEU A 93 7.08 -5.86 -0.14
C LEU A 93 6.64 -7.26 -0.62
N PRO A 94 5.83 -7.43 -1.69
CA PRO A 94 5.46 -8.77 -2.17
C PRO A 94 6.68 -9.63 -2.53
N ARG A 95 7.75 -9.02 -3.05
CA ARG A 95 9.00 -9.71 -3.39
C ARG A 95 9.74 -10.15 -2.13
N VAL A 96 9.86 -9.25 -1.15
CA VAL A 96 10.52 -9.57 0.14
C VAL A 96 9.80 -10.72 0.85
N VAL A 97 8.47 -10.72 0.87
CA VAL A 97 7.66 -11.81 1.44
C VAL A 97 7.94 -13.13 0.72
N ASP A 98 7.91 -13.11 -0.62
CA ASP A 98 8.14 -14.29 -1.42
C ASP A 98 9.58 -14.84 -1.26
N GLU A 99 10.60 -13.99 -1.27
CA GLU A 99 12.00 -14.37 -1.04
C GLU A 99 12.21 -14.96 0.36
N SER A 100 11.56 -14.38 1.37
CA SER A 100 11.61 -14.89 2.74
C SER A 100 11.02 -16.30 2.82
N ILE A 101 9.86 -16.55 2.20
CA ILE A 101 9.27 -17.90 2.15
C ILE A 101 10.16 -18.86 1.34
N GLN A 102 10.80 -18.40 0.25
CA GLN A 102 11.71 -19.21 -0.55
C GLN A 102 13.02 -19.56 0.18
N SER A 103 13.45 -18.77 1.17
CA SER A 103 14.60 -19.14 2.02
C SER A 103 14.28 -20.24 3.03
N CYS A 104 13.00 -20.52 3.30
CA CYS A 104 12.60 -21.59 4.21
C CYS A 104 12.73 -22.99 3.54
N PRO A 105 12.79 -24.08 4.34
CA PRO A 105 12.73 -25.45 3.82
C PRO A 105 11.52 -25.70 2.92
N ILE A 106 11.68 -26.51 1.88
CA ILE A 106 10.66 -26.74 0.82
C ILE A 106 9.30 -27.16 1.39
N ASP A 107 9.35 -28.00 2.41
CA ASP A 107 8.23 -28.68 3.05
C ASP A 107 7.33 -27.70 3.82
N THR A 108 7.86 -26.55 4.27
CA THR A 108 7.09 -25.54 5.01
C THR A 108 6.47 -24.48 4.10
N ARG A 109 7.04 -24.25 2.89
CA ARG A 109 6.66 -23.13 2.01
C ARG A 109 5.18 -23.09 1.68
N ARG A 110 4.56 -24.25 1.41
CA ARG A 110 3.12 -24.31 1.08
C ARG A 110 2.26 -23.80 2.24
N GLY A 111 2.62 -24.18 3.47
CA GLY A 111 1.96 -23.72 4.68
C GLY A 111 2.14 -22.21 4.90
N LEU A 112 3.33 -21.68 4.61
CA LEU A 112 3.63 -20.25 4.76
C LEU A 112 2.86 -19.39 3.76
N TYR A 113 2.80 -19.77 2.48
CA TYR A 113 2.00 -19.04 1.48
C TYR A 113 0.51 -19.01 1.81
N LYS A 114 0.00 -20.11 2.37
CA LYS A 114 -1.40 -20.23 2.81
C LYS A 114 -1.73 -19.38 4.05
N ASN A 115 -0.73 -18.98 4.83
CA ASN A 115 -0.93 -18.33 6.13
C ASN A 115 -0.09 -17.07 6.28
N ILE A 116 -0.26 -16.10 5.38
CA ILE A 116 0.39 -14.79 5.52
C ILE A 116 -0.50 -13.93 6.43
N VAL A 117 -0.02 -13.63 7.63
CA VAL A 117 -0.77 -12.81 8.59
C VAL A 117 -0.26 -11.38 8.59
N LEU A 118 -1.16 -10.43 8.41
CA LEU A 118 -0.86 -9.00 8.52
C LEU A 118 -0.98 -8.54 9.97
N SER A 119 0.02 -7.77 10.39
CA SER A 119 0.06 -7.12 11.71
C SER A 119 0.62 -5.69 11.58
N GLY A 120 0.42 -4.87 12.61
CA GLY A 120 0.89 -3.47 12.65
C GLY A 120 -0.02 -2.45 11.95
N GLY A 121 0.22 -1.16 12.20
CA GLY A 121 -0.61 -0.08 11.66
C GLY A 121 -0.50 0.07 10.14
N SER A 122 0.70 0.03 9.58
CA SER A 122 0.89 0.24 8.13
C SER A 122 0.18 -0.78 7.24
N THR A 123 -0.22 -1.94 7.77
CA THR A 123 -1.00 -2.96 7.03
C THR A 123 -2.50 -2.69 7.03
N MET A 124 -2.96 -1.66 7.76
CA MET A 124 -4.37 -1.27 7.89
C MET A 124 -4.86 -0.34 6.78
N PHE A 125 -4.00 0.04 5.83
CA PHE A 125 -4.48 0.74 4.64
C PHE A 125 -5.56 -0.08 3.94
N LYS A 126 -6.63 0.59 3.52
CA LYS A 126 -7.69 -0.06 2.76
C LYS A 126 -7.11 -0.78 1.54
N ASP A 127 -7.57 -2.00 1.29
CA ASP A 127 -7.16 -2.88 0.18
C ASP A 127 -5.70 -3.38 0.22
N PHE A 128 -4.93 -3.11 1.28
CA PHE A 128 -3.53 -3.54 1.42
C PHE A 128 -3.35 -5.06 1.30
N GLY A 129 -4.08 -5.83 2.12
CA GLY A 129 -3.96 -7.29 2.10
C GLY A 129 -4.38 -7.92 0.78
N ARG A 130 -5.42 -7.36 0.14
CA ARG A 130 -5.87 -7.81 -1.19
C ARG A 130 -4.80 -7.58 -2.25
N ARG A 131 -4.16 -6.41 -2.25
CA ARG A 131 -3.04 -6.09 -3.16
C ARG A 131 -1.87 -7.03 -2.91
N LEU A 132 -1.46 -7.20 -1.66
CA LEU A 132 -0.35 -8.09 -1.30
C LEU A 132 -0.61 -9.53 -1.73
N GLN A 133 -1.80 -10.08 -1.44
CA GLN A 133 -2.17 -11.44 -1.83
C GLN A 133 -2.10 -11.62 -3.33
N ARG A 134 -2.68 -10.70 -4.09
CA ARG A 134 -2.69 -10.74 -5.56
C ARG A 134 -1.28 -10.74 -6.12
N ASP A 135 -0.42 -9.85 -5.62
CA ASP A 135 0.92 -9.67 -6.17
C ASP A 135 1.84 -10.85 -5.79
N VAL A 136 1.75 -11.38 -4.57
CA VAL A 136 2.46 -12.62 -4.17
C VAL A 136 1.95 -13.81 -5.00
N LYS A 137 0.63 -13.97 -5.15
CA LYS A 137 0.03 -15.06 -5.95
C LYS A 137 0.52 -15.03 -7.39
N ARG A 138 0.59 -13.84 -8.01
CA ARG A 138 1.13 -13.65 -9.37
C ARG A 138 2.58 -14.11 -9.47
N THR A 139 3.43 -13.73 -8.52
CA THR A 139 4.84 -14.15 -8.50
C THR A 139 4.97 -15.67 -8.40
N VAL A 140 4.19 -16.29 -7.52
CA VAL A 140 4.20 -17.74 -7.32
C VAL A 140 3.67 -18.48 -8.55
N ASP A 141 2.58 -18.02 -9.15
CA ASP A 141 2.02 -18.62 -10.36
C ASP A 141 2.97 -18.50 -11.54
N TRP A 142 3.62 -17.35 -11.69
CA TRP A 142 4.64 -17.15 -12.70
C TRP A 142 5.82 -18.09 -12.50
N ARG A 143 6.28 -18.29 -11.26
CA ARG A 143 7.35 -19.25 -10.94
C ARG A 143 6.95 -20.68 -11.31
N ILE A 144 5.74 -21.11 -10.97
CA ILE A 144 5.23 -22.45 -11.32
C ILE A 144 5.16 -22.63 -12.84
N LYS A 145 4.61 -21.65 -13.54
CA LYS A 145 4.52 -21.66 -15.01
C LYS A 145 5.89 -21.75 -15.66
N ARG A 146 6.84 -20.92 -15.21
CA ARG A 146 8.22 -20.93 -15.71
C ARG A 146 8.92 -22.28 -15.48
N SER A 147 8.75 -22.89 -14.30
CA SER A 147 9.32 -24.21 -14.02
C SER A 147 8.71 -25.31 -14.90
N PHE A 148 7.41 -25.24 -15.20
CA PHE A 148 6.75 -26.17 -16.11
C PHE A 148 7.30 -26.06 -17.55
N GLU A 149 7.45 -24.83 -18.05
CA GLU A 149 8.03 -24.54 -19.37
C GLU A 149 9.48 -25.04 -19.48
N LEU A 150 10.31 -24.74 -18.49
CA LEU A 150 11.71 -25.19 -18.44
C LEU A 150 11.86 -26.72 -18.36
N SER A 151 10.84 -27.41 -17.82
CA SER A 151 10.81 -28.88 -17.76
C SER A 151 10.33 -29.51 -19.07
N GLY A 152 10.07 -28.73 -20.12
CA GLY A 152 9.48 -29.21 -21.37
C GLY A 152 8.10 -29.84 -21.16
N GLY A 153 7.34 -29.36 -20.17
CA GLY A 153 6.02 -29.88 -19.81
C GLY A 153 6.01 -31.18 -19.02
N LYS A 154 7.18 -31.73 -18.67
CA LYS A 154 7.29 -33.03 -17.96
C LYS A 154 6.92 -32.95 -16.48
N ILE A 155 7.10 -31.80 -15.84
CA ILE A 155 6.91 -31.61 -14.39
C ILE A 155 5.82 -30.57 -14.15
N LYS A 156 4.62 -31.04 -13.78
CA LYS A 156 3.49 -30.18 -13.41
C LYS A 156 3.42 -30.04 -11.89
N ALA A 157 3.85 -28.89 -11.36
CA ALA A 157 3.70 -28.59 -9.95
C ALA A 157 2.22 -28.32 -9.62
N SER A 158 1.79 -28.76 -8.43
CA SER A 158 0.46 -28.46 -7.92
C SER A 158 0.32 -26.97 -7.59
N PRO A 159 -0.83 -26.33 -7.92
CA PRO A 159 -1.06 -24.93 -7.61
C PRO A 159 -0.83 -24.61 -6.13
N LEU A 160 -0.23 -23.46 -5.86
CA LEU A 160 -0.06 -22.93 -4.52
C LEU A 160 -1.19 -21.97 -4.19
N GLU A 161 -1.83 -22.21 -3.05
CA GLU A 161 -2.80 -21.29 -2.46
C GLU A 161 -2.03 -20.18 -1.73
N VAL A 162 -2.39 -18.92 -1.98
CA VAL A 162 -1.84 -17.76 -1.27
C VAL A 162 -2.99 -17.05 -0.60
N ASN A 163 -2.91 -16.91 0.72
CA ASN A 163 -3.94 -16.26 1.51
C ASN A 163 -3.32 -15.28 2.51
N VAL A 164 -3.82 -14.05 2.48
CA VAL A 164 -3.37 -12.96 3.34
C VAL A 164 -4.50 -12.60 4.30
N ILE A 165 -4.25 -12.79 5.59
CA ILE A 165 -5.25 -12.65 6.65
C ILE A 165 -4.90 -11.42 7.48
N SER A 166 -5.85 -10.48 7.60
CA SER A 166 -5.76 -9.38 8.56
C SER A 166 -6.37 -9.77 9.90
N HIS A 167 -5.72 -9.44 11.01
CA HIS A 167 -6.23 -9.78 12.33
C HIS A 167 -7.29 -8.77 12.79
N HIS A 168 -8.46 -9.25 13.26
CA HIS A 168 -9.61 -8.38 13.60
C HIS A 168 -9.34 -7.37 14.74
N MET A 169 -8.33 -7.63 15.57
CA MET A 169 -7.96 -6.77 16.72
C MET A 169 -7.16 -5.52 16.33
N GLN A 170 -6.73 -5.37 15.07
CA GLN A 170 -6.03 -4.16 14.64
C GLN A 170 -7.03 -2.99 14.47
N ARG A 171 -6.83 -1.89 15.19
CA ARG A 171 -7.80 -0.78 15.24
C ARG A 171 -7.45 0.41 14.35
N PHE A 172 -6.16 0.67 14.07
CA PHE A 172 -5.74 1.87 13.33
C PHE A 172 -4.50 1.62 12.47
N ALA A 173 -4.44 2.29 11.30
CA ALA A 173 -3.17 2.55 10.65
C ALA A 173 -2.35 3.51 11.51
N VAL A 174 -1.02 3.37 11.55
CA VAL A 174 -0.13 4.29 12.28
C VAL A 174 0.55 5.20 11.29
#